data_AF-A0A535D171-F1
#
_entry.id   AF-A0A535D171-F1
#
_cell.length_a   1.000
_cell.length_b   1.000
_cell.length_c   1.000
_cell.angle_alpha   90.00
_cell.angle_beta   90.00
_cell.angle_gamma   90.00
#
_symmetry.space_group_name_H-M   'P 1'
#
loop_
_entity.id
_entity.type
_entity.pdbx_description
1 polymer ?
#
loop_
_entity_poly.entity_id
_entity_poly.type
_entity_poly.pdbx_seq_one_letter_code
_entity_poly.pdbx_strand_id
1 'polypeptide(L)' 'MVALMLFLLLVAILFGVGSAVHALFWVALIALALWLVGFVAHPGGSRWYYW' A
#
# COMPACT_ATOMS: atom_id res chain seq x y z
N MET A 1 -23.67 -23.00 -18.75
CA MET A 1 -22.24 -23.02 -18.33
C MET A 1 -21.59 -21.64 -18.44
N VAL A 2 -21.85 -20.87 -19.52
CA VAL A 2 -21.34 -19.49 -19.69
C VAL A 2 -21.74 -18.55 -18.53
N ALA A 3 -23.00 -18.58 -18.08
CA ALA A 3 -23.46 -17.76 -16.96
C ALA A 3 -22.71 -18.04 -15.63
N LEU A 4 -22.41 -19.31 -15.35
CA LEU A 4 -21.61 -19.71 -14.18
C LEU A 4 -20.18 -19.15 -14.29
N MET A 5 -19.59 -19.21 -15.48
CA MET A 5 -18.25 -18.67 -15.73
C MET A 5 -18.19 -17.16 -15.46
N LEU A 6 -19.18 -16.41 -15.95
CA LEU A 6 -19.28 -14.96 -15.73
C LEU A 6 -19.47 -14.62 -14.25
N PHE A 7 -20.28 -15.41 -13.54
CA PHE A 7 -20.48 -15.25 -12.11
C PHE A 7 -19.17 -15.47 -11.32
N LEU A 8 -18.42 -16.54 -11.63
CA LEU A 8 -17.14 -16.81 -10.99
C LEU A 8 -16.11 -15.70 -11.26
N LEU A 9 -16.09 -15.17 -12.48
CA LEU A 9 -15.25 -14.02 -12.84
C LEU A 9 -15.60 -12.78 -12.00
N LEU A 10 -16.90 -12.48 -11.87
CA LEU A 10 -17.38 -11.37 -11.06
C LEU A 10 -16.97 -11.55 -9.60
N VAL A 11 -17.14 -12.75 -9.04
CA VAL A 11 -16.71 -13.08 -7.68
C VAL A 11 -15.20 -12.87 -7.53
N ALA A 12 -14.39 -13.39 -8.46
CA ALA A 12 -12.94 -13.22 -8.41
C ALA A 12 -12.52 -11.74 -8.46
N ILE A 13 -13.18 -10.91 -9.28
CA ILE A 13 -12.92 -9.47 -9.36
C ILE A 13 -13.33 -8.77 -8.06
N LEU A 14 -14.55 -9.00 -7.57
CA LEU A 14 -15.05 -8.34 -6.36
C LEU A 14 -14.21 -8.69 -5.12
N PHE A 15 -13.84 -9.97 -4.99
CA PHE A 15 -13.00 -10.43 -3.90
C PHE A 15 -11.56 -9.91 -4.04
N GLY A 16 -11.00 -9.97 -5.25
CA GLY A 16 -9.62 -9.55 -5.54
C GLY A 16 -9.40 -8.05 -5.40
N VAL A 17 -10.32 -7.22 -5.91
CA VAL A 17 -10.21 -5.75 -5.84
C VAL A 17 -10.29 -5.30 -4.38
N GLY A 18 -11.25 -5.80 -3.61
CA GLY A 18 -11.38 -5.46 -2.18
C GLY A 18 -10.14 -5.87 -1.38
N SER A 19 -9.63 -7.09 -1.59
CA SER A 19 -8.44 -7.57 -0.89
C SER A 19 -7.17 -6.83 -1.29
N ALA A 20 -7.01 -6.50 -2.58
CA ALA A 20 -5.83 -5.80 -3.09
C ALA A 20 -5.76 -4.37 -2.53
N VAL A 21 -6.89 -3.66 -2.51
CA VAL A 21 -6.96 -2.31 -1.92
C VAL A 21 -6.67 -2.36 -0.42
N HIS A 22 -7.19 -3.35 0.30
CA HIS A 22 -6.89 -3.52 1.72
C HIS A 22 -5.40 -3.78 1.98
N ALA A 23 -4.76 -4.63 1.18
CA ALA A 23 -3.32 -4.89 1.28
C ALA A 23 -2.49 -3.64 0.96
N LEU A 24 -2.82 -2.92 -0.11
CA LEU A 24 -2.17 -1.66 -0.47
C LEU A 24 -2.31 -0.61 0.64
N PHE A 25 -3.46 -0.54 1.30
CA PHE A 25 -3.68 0.37 2.41
C PHE A 25 -2.74 0.07 3.58
N TRP A 26 -2.58 -1.20 3.95
CA TRP A 26 -1.61 -1.59 4.99
C TRP A 26 -0.16 -1.28 4.59
N VAL A 27 0.22 -1.54 3.34
CA VAL A 27 1.55 -1.18 2.84
C VAL A 27 1.79 0.32 2.94
N ALA A 28 0.81 1.14 2.51
CA ALA A 28 0.88 2.59 2.61
C ALA A 28 0.99 3.06 4.07
N LEU A 29 0.23 2.46 4.98
CA LEU A 29 0.26 2.77 6.41
C LEU A 29 1.61 2.45 7.05
N ILE A 30 2.18 1.27 6.73
CA ILE A 30 3.52 0.89 7.18
C ILE A 30 4.58 1.84 6.62
N ALA A 31 4.53 2.14 5.33
CA ALA A 31 5.47 3.08 4.70
C ALA A 31 5.38 4.48 5.35
N LEU A 32 4.17 4.96 5.63
CA LEU A 32 3.94 6.22 6.32
C LEU A 32 4.52 6.18 7.75
N ALA A 33 4.31 5.09 8.48
CA ALA A 33 4.88 4.92 9.81
C ALA A 33 6.42 4.93 9.78
N LEU A 34 7.04 4.21 8.84
CA LEU A 34 8.49 4.22 8.65
C LEU A 34 9.03 5.60 8.28
N TRP A 35 8.33 6.31 7.40
CA TRP A 35 8.67 7.68 7.03
C TRP A 35 8.61 8.62 8.24
N LEU A 36 7.55 8.52 9.05
CA LEU A 36 7.42 9.30 10.29
C LEU A 36 8.53 8.97 11.30
N VAL A 37 8.87 7.70 11.46
CA VAL A 37 9.99 7.28 12.32
C VAL A 37 11.29 7.89 11.82
N GLY A 38 11.58 7.82 10.51
CA GLY A 38 12.77 8.45 9.93
C GLY A 38 12.79 9.96 10.09
N PHE A 39 11.63 10.61 9.95
CA PHE A 39 11.46 12.05 10.14
C PHE A 39 11.74 12.48 11.59
N VAL A 40 11.22 11.73 12.58
CA VAL A 40 11.45 12.01 14.00
C VAL A 40 12.87 11.63 14.43
N ALA A 41 13.44 10.54 13.89
CA ALA A 41 14.79 10.09 14.21
C ALA A 41 15.88 10.96 13.57
N HIS A 42 15.58 11.65 12.47
CA HIS A 42 16.48 12.60 11.83
C HIS A 42 15.77 13.94 11.57
N PRO A 43 15.48 14.73 12.62
CA PRO A 43 14.90 16.05 12.48
C PRO A 43 16.01 16.98 11.95
N GLY A 44 16.13 17.04 10.62
CA GLY A 44 17.00 17.92 9.82
C GLY A 44 18.24 18.50 10.53
N GLY A 45 19.40 17.85 10.39
CA GLY A 45 20.60 18.32 11.11
C GLY A 45 21.96 18.03 10.49
N SER A 46 22.09 17.59 9.24
CA SER A 46 23.40 17.55 8.59
C SER A 46 23.30 18.03 7.16
N ARG A 47 23.74 19.29 6.96
CA ARG A 47 23.93 19.87 5.63
C ARG A 47 24.92 19.00 4.88
N TRP A 48 24.46 18.36 3.82
CA TRP A 48 25.28 17.60 2.86
C TRP A 48 26.22 18.48 2.02
N TYR A 49 26.33 19.77 2.31
CA TYR A 49 27.28 20.68 1.69
C TYR A 49 28.46 20.90 2.64
N TYR A 50 29.49 20.08 2.46
CA TYR A 50 30.87 20.39 2.87
C TYR A 50 31.73 20.67 1.62
N TRP A 51 31.15 21.38 0.65
CA TRP A 51 31.86 21.98 -0.48
C TRP A 51 31.65 23.48 -0.44
#